data_AF-A0A369BMS2-F1
#
_entry.id   AF-A0A369BMS2-F1
#
_cell.length_a   1.000
_cell.length_b   1.000
_cell.length_c   1.000
_cell.angle_alpha   90.00
_cell.angle_beta   90.00
_cell.angle_gamma   90.00
#
_symmetry.space_group_name_H-M   'P 1'
#
loop_
_entity.id
_entity.type
_entity.pdbx_description
1 polymer ?
#
loop_
_entity_poly.entity_id
_entity_poly.type
_entity_poly.pdbx_seq_one_letter_code
_entity_poly.pdbx_strand_id
1 'polypeptide(L)'
;MTTEITRDLAEDLAICEAAISGPWHLMPSVHSEYQYEVCRSDFLDTIVASAITEDDARFIAEAREGWPHAIRRAVEAESALSAEEDRRCRFEAMADEWAYENEMIRSHVEKLRLVYERGESDEALAVAVGEFLREVGE
;
A
#
# COMPACT_ATOMS: atom_id res chain seq x y z
N MET A 1 -24.50 -8.12 -0.61
CA MET A 1 -23.30 -7.35 -0.26
C MET A 1 -22.69 -8.01 0.95
N THR A 2 -21.62 -8.78 0.77
CA THR A 2 -20.80 -9.23 1.90
C THR A 2 -20.05 -7.99 2.38
N THR A 3 -20.33 -7.54 3.59
CA THR A 3 -19.51 -6.53 4.26
C THR A 3 -18.12 -7.13 4.41
N GLU A 4 -17.17 -6.61 3.65
CA GLU A 4 -15.77 -6.97 3.77
C GLU A 4 -15.33 -6.53 5.18
N ILE A 5 -15.07 -7.51 6.04
CA ILE A 5 -14.55 -7.25 7.39
C ILE A 5 -13.05 -7.02 7.19
N THR A 6 -12.66 -5.75 7.01
CA THR A 6 -11.26 -5.36 7.03
C THR A 6 -10.74 -5.48 8.46
N ARG A 7 -9.79 -6.39 8.68
CA ARG A 7 -9.12 -6.53 9.98
C ARG A 7 -7.98 -5.52 10.10
N ASP A 8 -7.73 -5.05 11.31
CA ASP A 8 -6.53 -4.24 11.60
C ASP A 8 -5.33 -5.19 11.75
N LEU A 9 -4.46 -5.21 10.74
CA LEU A 9 -3.29 -6.08 10.71
C LEU A 9 -2.26 -5.71 11.79
N ALA A 10 -2.19 -4.45 12.22
CA ALA A 10 -1.29 -4.03 13.28
C ALA A 10 -1.79 -4.54 14.65
N GLU A 11 -3.10 -4.47 14.88
CA GLU A 11 -3.72 -5.06 16.07
C GLU A 11 -3.58 -6.59 16.07
N ASP A 12 -3.82 -7.25 14.93
CA ASP A 12 -3.66 -8.69 14.78
C ASP A 12 -2.20 -9.14 15.00
N LEU A 13 -1.23 -8.39 14.50
CA LEU A 13 0.19 -8.65 14.74
C LEU A 13 0.53 -8.49 16.22
N ALA A 14 0.04 -7.43 16.87
CA ALA A 14 0.27 -7.20 18.29
C ALA A 14 -0.27 -8.34 19.16
N ILE A 15 -1.44 -8.89 18.82
CA ILE A 15 -1.99 -10.08 19.47
C ILE A 15 -1.06 -11.29 19.27
N CYS A 16 -0.57 -11.49 18.04
CA CYS A 16 0.34 -12.60 17.73
C CYS A 16 1.69 -12.49 18.48
N GLU A 17 2.24 -11.28 18.60
CA GLU A 17 3.52 -11.02 19.28
C GLU A 17 3.39 -11.02 20.81
N ALA A 18 2.23 -10.64 21.35
CA ALA A 18 1.93 -10.75 22.77
C ALA A 18 1.67 -12.20 23.21
N ALA A 19 1.26 -13.06 22.27
CA ALA A 19 1.10 -14.46 22.54
C ALA A 19 2.47 -15.10 22.87
N ILE A 20 2.43 -16.10 23.75
CA ILE A 20 3.60 -16.91 24.08
C ILE A 20 4.24 -17.40 22.78
N SER A 21 5.56 -17.31 22.62
CA SER A 21 6.30 -17.77 21.43
C SER A 21 6.57 -19.28 21.44
N GLY A 22 6.73 -19.88 20.26
CA GLY A 22 7.08 -21.29 20.08
C GLY A 22 8.50 -21.65 20.56
N PRO A 23 8.95 -22.90 20.32
CA PRO A 23 8.38 -23.88 19.40
C PRO A 23 7.13 -24.59 19.93
N TRP A 24 6.19 -24.89 19.02
CA TRP A 24 4.98 -25.66 19.34
C TRP A 24 5.13 -27.12 18.95
N HIS A 25 4.56 -27.99 19.77
CA HIS A 25 4.58 -29.43 19.55
C HIS A 25 3.19 -30.04 19.68
N LEU A 26 2.97 -31.11 18.93
CA LEU A 26 1.78 -31.91 18.99
C LEU A 26 2.03 -33.10 19.90
N MET A 27 1.07 -33.41 20.76
CA MET A 27 1.07 -34.63 21.55
C MET A 27 -0.32 -35.29 21.56
N PRO A 28 -0.41 -36.63 21.67
CA PRO A 28 -1.68 -37.28 21.91
C PRO A 28 -2.30 -36.80 23.22
N SER A 29 -3.59 -36.44 23.20
CA SER A 29 -4.30 -36.04 24.40
C SER A 29 -4.53 -37.24 25.32
N VAL A 30 -4.47 -37.00 26.63
CA VAL A 30 -4.83 -37.98 27.66
C VAL A 30 -6.30 -37.87 28.11
N HIS A 31 -7.06 -36.91 27.58
CA HIS A 31 -8.47 -36.65 27.93
C HIS A 31 -9.41 -37.14 26.82
N SER A 32 -10.54 -37.76 27.18
CA SER A 32 -11.30 -38.64 26.29
C SER A 32 -12.08 -37.98 25.14
N GLU A 33 -12.11 -36.66 25.04
CA GLU A 33 -12.90 -35.91 24.04
C GLU A 33 -12.05 -35.28 22.92
N TYR A 34 -10.75 -35.10 23.13
CA TYR A 34 -9.81 -34.63 22.11
C TYR A 34 -8.74 -35.70 21.87
N GLN A 35 -8.21 -35.77 20.65
CA GLN A 35 -7.19 -36.77 20.33
C GLN A 35 -5.77 -36.18 20.38
N TYR A 36 -5.65 -34.86 20.21
CA TYR A 36 -4.35 -34.17 20.13
C TYR A 36 -4.36 -32.85 20.93
N GLU A 37 -3.21 -32.49 21.44
CA GLU A 37 -2.94 -31.25 22.18
C GLU A 37 -1.75 -30.52 21.55
N VAL A 38 -1.83 -29.19 21.51
CA VAL A 38 -0.76 -28.29 21.08
C VAL A 38 -0.13 -27.67 22.32
N CYS A 39 1.14 -28.00 22.53
CA CYS A 39 1.88 -27.67 23.74
C CYS A 39 3.17 -26.91 23.42
N ARG A 40 3.68 -26.17 24.39
CA ARG A 40 5.01 -25.56 24.32
C ARG A 40 6.04 -26.42 25.05
N SER A 41 7.20 -26.63 24.42
CA SER A 41 8.25 -27.57 24.85
C SER A 41 8.86 -27.30 26.23
N ASP A 42 8.88 -26.04 26.63
CA ASP A 42 9.67 -25.48 27.74
C ASP A 42 8.90 -25.44 29.07
N PHE A 43 7.58 -25.60 29.07
CA PHE A 43 6.76 -25.57 30.29
C PHE A 43 5.85 -26.78 30.35
N LEU A 44 6.29 -27.86 31.02
CA LEU A 44 5.47 -28.93 31.62
C LEU A 44 4.10 -29.11 30.95
N ASP A 45 4.09 -29.49 29.67
CA ASP A 45 2.88 -29.77 28.89
C ASP A 45 1.78 -28.70 29.03
N THR A 46 2.14 -27.41 28.96
CA THR A 46 1.15 -26.33 28.94
C THR A 46 0.37 -26.41 27.63
N ILE A 47 -0.84 -26.98 27.72
CA ILE A 47 -1.78 -27.10 26.61
C ILE A 47 -2.33 -25.71 26.28
N VAL A 48 -2.08 -25.25 25.06
CA VAL A 48 -2.61 -23.96 24.56
C VAL A 48 -3.83 -24.18 23.66
N ALA A 49 -3.95 -25.37 23.06
CA ALA A 49 -5.13 -25.79 22.31
C ALA A 49 -5.28 -27.31 22.35
N SER A 50 -6.52 -27.78 22.28
CA SER A 50 -6.88 -29.20 22.08
C SER A 50 -7.62 -29.33 20.76
N ALA A 51 -7.35 -30.42 20.04
CA ALA A 51 -7.85 -30.65 18.70
C ALA A 51 -8.37 -32.08 18.54
N ILE A 52 -9.39 -32.23 17.68
CA ILE A 52 -10.02 -33.52 17.42
C ILE A 52 -9.15 -34.37 16.50
N THR A 53 -8.47 -33.73 15.53
CA THR A 53 -7.61 -34.42 14.56
C THR A 53 -6.17 -33.93 14.65
N GLU A 54 -5.24 -34.76 14.19
CA GLU A 54 -3.83 -34.39 14.08
C GLU A 54 -3.63 -33.21 13.14
N ASP A 55 -4.42 -33.16 12.06
CA ASP A 55 -4.36 -32.11 11.06
C ASP A 55 -4.78 -30.74 11.64
N ASP A 56 -5.81 -30.70 12.49
CA ASP A 56 -6.23 -29.48 13.19
C ASP A 56 -5.16 -29.01 14.18
N ALA A 57 -4.58 -29.94 14.96
CA ALA A 57 -3.47 -29.63 15.87
C ALA A 57 -2.26 -29.08 15.11
N ARG A 58 -1.93 -29.69 13.96
CA ARG A 58 -0.83 -29.27 13.10
C ARG A 58 -1.10 -27.88 12.53
N PHE A 59 -2.31 -27.64 12.04
CA PHE A 59 -2.71 -26.33 11.56
C PHE A 59 -2.52 -25.25 12.63
N ILE A 60 -2.97 -25.49 13.87
CA ILE A 60 -2.84 -24.53 14.97
C ILE A 60 -1.36 -24.26 15.29
N ALA A 61 -0.54 -25.32 15.41
CA ALA A 61 0.87 -25.19 15.72
C ALA A 61 1.62 -24.37 14.65
N GLU A 62 1.45 -24.74 13.38
CA GLU A 62 2.07 -24.07 12.23
C GLU A 62 1.54 -22.64 12.05
N ALA A 63 0.24 -22.41 12.26
CA ALA A 63 -0.35 -21.08 12.18
C ALA A 63 0.24 -20.13 13.22
N ARG A 64 0.48 -20.59 14.45
CA ARG A 64 1.08 -19.77 15.51
C ARG A 64 2.50 -19.31 15.18
N GLU A 65 3.25 -20.09 14.41
CA GLU A 65 4.57 -19.69 13.94
C GLU A 65 4.49 -18.85 12.66
N GLY A 66 3.63 -19.24 11.71
CA GLY A 66 3.56 -18.64 10.38
C GLY A 66 2.80 -17.30 10.32
N TRP A 67 1.74 -17.12 11.12
CA TRP A 67 0.89 -15.93 11.04
C TRP A 67 1.60 -14.61 11.34
N PRO A 68 2.43 -14.48 12.40
CA PRO A 68 3.18 -13.24 12.61
C PRO A 68 4.01 -12.83 11.39
N HIS A 69 4.64 -13.80 10.71
CA HIS A 69 5.42 -13.52 9.49
C HIS A 69 4.54 -13.16 8.30
N ALA A 70 3.41 -13.85 8.11
CA ALA A 70 2.47 -13.54 7.05
C ALA A 70 1.87 -12.14 7.20
N ILE A 71 1.49 -11.76 8.44
CA ILE A 71 0.93 -10.44 8.76
C ILE A 71 1.98 -9.35 8.55
N ARG A 72 3.22 -9.52 9.02
CA ARG A 72 4.31 -8.56 8.75
C ARG A 72 4.51 -8.31 7.25
N ARG A 73 4.54 -9.38 6.46
CA ARG A 73 4.64 -9.28 4.99
C ARG A 73 3.46 -8.54 4.36
N ALA A 74 2.26 -8.75 4.89
CA ALA A 74 1.06 -8.06 4.42
C ALA A 74 1.14 -6.55 4.72
N VAL A 75 1.50 -6.17 5.95
CA VAL A 75 1.68 -4.76 6.36
C VAL A 75 2.75 -4.06 5.51
N GLU A 76 3.88 -4.73 5.27
CA GLU A 76 4.94 -4.21 4.38
C GLU A 76 4.43 -3.99 2.96
N ALA A 77 3.68 -4.96 2.42
CA ALA A 77 3.14 -4.88 1.07
C ALA A 77 2.09 -3.75 0.94
N GLU A 78 1.20 -3.60 1.92
CA GLU A 78 0.20 -2.52 1.96
C GLU A 78 0.87 -1.15 2.06
N SER A 79 1.90 -1.02 2.90
CA SER A 79 2.68 0.21 3.03
C SER A 79 3.41 0.56 1.73
N ALA A 80 4.00 -0.43 1.05
CA ALA A 80 4.67 -0.24 -0.23
C ALA A 80 3.69 0.16 -1.34
N LEU A 81 2.50 -0.46 -1.39
CA LEU A 81 1.46 -0.10 -2.34
C LEU A 81 1.00 1.35 -2.13
N SER A 82 0.72 1.72 -0.88
CA SER A 82 0.31 3.10 -0.55
C SER A 82 1.37 4.13 -0.99
N ALA A 83 2.65 3.84 -0.77
CA ALA A 83 3.73 4.73 -1.19
C ALA A 83 3.84 4.86 -2.72
N GLU A 84 3.59 3.78 -3.46
CA GLU A 84 3.57 3.82 -4.93
C GLU A 84 2.34 4.55 -5.48
N GLU A 85 1.18 4.42 -4.82
CA GLU A 85 -0.01 5.19 -5.17
C GLU A 85 0.21 6.69 -4.95
N ASP A 86 0.81 7.09 -3.82
CA ASP A 86 1.20 8.48 -3.58
C ASP A 86 2.19 9.00 -4.62
N ARG A 87 3.16 8.15 -5.02
CA ARG A 87 4.14 8.48 -6.05
C ARG A 87 3.45 8.67 -7.41
N ARG A 88 2.52 7.79 -7.76
CA ARG A 88 1.71 7.91 -8.98
C ARG A 88 0.90 9.19 -8.98
N CYS A 89 0.18 9.50 -7.91
CA CYS A 89 -0.59 10.74 -7.77
C CYS A 89 0.28 11.99 -7.97
N ARG A 90 1.49 12.01 -7.40
CA ARG A 90 2.43 13.13 -7.62
C ARG A 90 2.86 13.26 -9.08
N PHE A 91 3.15 12.14 -9.75
CA PHE A 91 3.53 12.19 -11.16
C PHE A 91 2.36 12.59 -12.07
N GLU A 92 1.15 12.13 -11.77
CA GLU A 92 -0.05 12.54 -12.49
C GLU A 92 -0.28 14.05 -12.36
N ALA A 93 -0.18 14.60 -11.14
CA ALA A 93 -0.30 16.04 -10.93
C ALA A 93 0.77 16.85 -11.71
N MET A 94 2.02 16.40 -11.72
CA MET A 94 3.08 17.03 -12.50
C MET A 94 2.82 16.94 -14.02
N ALA A 95 2.26 15.81 -14.48
CA ALA A 95 1.94 15.62 -15.89
C ALA A 95 0.80 16.54 -16.34
N ASP A 96 -0.21 16.72 -15.50
CA ASP A 96 -1.34 17.62 -15.75
C ASP A 96 -0.89 19.09 -15.79
N GLU A 97 -0.04 19.51 -14.85
CA GLU A 97 0.57 20.84 -14.84
C GLU A 97 1.39 21.09 -16.12
N TRP A 98 2.26 20.15 -16.48
CA TRP A 98 3.06 20.27 -17.69
C TRP A 98 2.21 20.25 -18.96
N ALA A 99 1.12 19.49 -18.99
CA ALA A 99 0.18 19.48 -20.11
C ALA A 99 -0.49 20.85 -20.29
N TYR A 100 -0.91 21.47 -19.18
CA TYR A 100 -1.49 22.80 -19.18
C TYR A 100 -0.50 23.87 -19.68
N GLU A 101 0.73 23.87 -19.16
CA GLU A 101 1.78 24.80 -19.60
C GLU A 101 2.09 24.63 -21.09
N ASN A 102 2.21 23.39 -21.57
CA ASN A 102 2.46 23.11 -22.98
C ASN A 102 1.33 23.61 -23.88
N GLU A 103 0.07 23.43 -23.46
CA GLU A 103 -1.09 23.93 -24.22
C GLU A 103 -1.08 25.46 -24.30
N MET A 104 -0.81 26.13 -23.19
CA MET A 104 -0.68 27.59 -23.13
C MET A 104 0.47 28.07 -24.02
N ILE A 105 1.65 27.46 -23.96
CA ILE A 105 2.79 27.82 -24.81
C ILE A 105 2.44 27.62 -26.28
N ARG A 106 1.81 26.49 -26.65
CA ARG A 106 1.38 26.24 -28.03
C ARG A 106 0.41 27.30 -28.54
N SER A 107 -0.56 27.70 -27.71
CA SER A 107 -1.50 28.78 -28.03
C SER A 107 -0.77 30.10 -28.29
N HIS A 108 0.20 30.46 -27.44
CA HIS A 108 1.00 31.68 -27.61
C HIS A 108 1.91 31.66 -28.83
N VAL A 109 2.55 30.52 -29.11
CA VAL A 109 3.33 30.33 -30.32
C VAL A 109 2.47 30.54 -31.57
N GLU A 110 1.24 30.03 -31.58
CA GLU A 110 0.32 30.22 -32.70
C GLU A 110 -0.12 31.69 -32.85
N LYS A 111 -0.41 32.40 -31.75
CA LYS A 111 -0.71 33.84 -31.79
C LYS A 111 0.46 34.64 -32.38
N LEU A 112 1.68 34.40 -31.91
CA LEU A 112 2.89 35.08 -32.40
C LEU A 112 3.15 34.78 -33.88
N ARG A 113 2.93 33.53 -34.28
CA ARG A 113 3.02 33.11 -35.68
C ARG A 113 2.05 33.90 -36.56
N LEU A 114 0.80 34.08 -36.15
CA LEU A 114 -0.20 34.84 -36.91
C LEU A 114 0.17 36.33 -37.05
N VAL A 115 0.67 36.96 -35.98
CA VAL A 115 1.16 38.35 -36.00
C VAL A 115 2.31 38.51 -37.00
N TYR A 116 3.26 37.56 -36.96
CA TYR A 116 4.40 37.53 -37.86
C TYR A 116 3.99 37.33 -39.33
N GLU A 117 3.12 36.35 -39.62
CA GLU A 117 2.67 36.03 -40.99
C GLU A 117 1.86 37.17 -41.62
N ARG A 118 1.16 37.98 -40.83
CA ARG A 118 0.43 39.17 -41.31
C ARG A 118 1.31 40.39 -41.59
N GLY A 119 2.59 40.35 -41.21
CA GLY A 119 3.48 41.50 -41.32
C GLY A 119 3.04 42.67 -40.43
N GLU A 120 2.42 42.39 -39.30
CA GLU A 120 2.08 43.39 -38.29
C GLU A 120 3.35 44.05 -37.73
N SER A 121 3.26 45.28 -37.23
CA SER A 121 4.43 46.06 -36.82
C SER A 121 5.20 45.40 -35.67
N ASP A 122 6.49 45.74 -35.54
CA ASP A 122 7.32 45.33 -34.40
C ASP A 122 6.68 45.66 -33.04
N GLU A 123 5.83 46.70 -33.01
CA GLU A 123 5.06 47.12 -31.85
C GLU A 123 3.94 46.11 -31.49
N ALA A 124 3.23 45.55 -32.48
CA ALA A 124 2.24 44.50 -32.26
C ALA A 124 2.90 43.18 -31.81
N LEU A 125 4.06 42.86 -32.38
CA LEU A 125 4.88 41.71 -31.95
C LEU A 125 5.36 41.89 -30.50
N ALA A 126 5.81 43.08 -30.13
CA ALA A 126 6.24 43.40 -28.77
C ALA A 126 5.10 43.29 -27.74
N VAL A 127 3.88 43.68 -28.10
CA VAL A 127 2.69 43.53 -27.25
C VAL A 127 2.37 42.04 -27.02
N ALA A 128 2.34 41.23 -28.08
CA ALA A 128 2.04 39.80 -27.98
C ALA A 128 3.11 39.03 -27.17
N VAL A 129 4.39 39.38 -27.33
CA VAL A 129 5.48 38.82 -26.49
C VAL A 129 5.35 39.29 -25.03
N GLY A 130 4.99 40.55 -24.80
CA GLY A 130 4.78 41.09 -23.46
C GLY A 130 3.59 40.48 -22.71
N GLU A 131 2.55 40.04 -23.42
CA GLU A 131 1.44 39.26 -22.85
C GLU A 131 1.90 37.88 -22.38
N PHE A 132 2.62 37.15 -23.24
CA PHE A 132 3.17 35.84 -22.89
C PHE A 132 4.10 35.91 -21.67
N LEU A 133 5.04 36.88 -21.64
CA LEU A 133 5.98 37.00 -20.52
C LEU A 133 5.32 37.33 -19.19
N ARG A 134 4.14 37.97 -19.19
CA ARG A 134 3.34 38.19 -17.97
C ARG A 134 2.62 36.92 -17.53
N GLU A 135 2.12 36.12 -18.46
CA GLU A 135 1.31 34.95 -18.17
C GLU A 135 2.16 33.71 -17.79
N VAL A 136 3.45 33.70 -18.16
CA VAL A 136 4.42 32.63 -17.81
C VAL A 136 5.38 33.02 -16.68
N GLY A 137 5.46 34.32 -16.36
CA GLY A 137 6.39 34.86 -15.36
C GLY A 137 5.84 34.93 -13.92
N GLU A 138 4.55 34.65 -13.71
CA GLU A 138 3.89 34.50 -12.40
C GLU A 138 3.74 33.02 -12.04
#